data_AF-X1R5G1-F1
#
_entry.id   AF-X1R5G1-F1
#
_cell.length_a   1.000
_cell.length_b   1.000
_cell.length_c   1.000
_cell.angle_alpha   90.00
_cell.angle_beta   90.00
_cell.angle_gamma   90.00
#
_symmetry.space_group_name_H-M   'P 1'
#
loop_
_entity.id
_entity.type
_entity.pdbx_description
1 polymer ?
#
loop_
_entity_poly.entity_id
_entity_poly.type
_entity_poly.pdbx_seq_one_letter_code
_entity_poly.pdbx_strand_id
1 'polypeptide(L)'
;SGLTKRSSFLQVKGKDIINQKGSRIYLRGVNLGGWLMMEGYILGGRNFAAQIFKQEFARLNGRRELENFKRLYRGNYITYQDIQRIKKMGANCLRVPFNYRLIQEDHAWNYLDSIIKWCKREDIYCILDLHAAPGSQNQDWHSDSDGRVLLWKESRYQRQYLAIWRRVASRYETEATVAGYDVLNEPAIKYQDYRPQNFILCCG
;
A
#
# COMPACT_ATOMS: atom_id res chain seq x y z
N SER A 1 10.95 26.12 -22.95
CA SER A 1 9.90 26.54 -22.00
C SER A 1 9.03 25.34 -21.62
N GLY A 2 9.51 24.50 -20.70
CA GLY A 2 8.79 23.29 -20.27
C GLY A 2 7.87 23.61 -19.10
N LEU A 3 6.57 23.77 -19.35
CA LEU A 3 5.56 23.81 -18.30
C LEU A 3 5.60 22.47 -17.55
N THR A 4 6.24 22.44 -16.38
CA THR A 4 6.07 21.35 -15.41
C THR A 4 4.59 21.30 -15.04
N LYS A 5 3.82 20.39 -15.66
CA LYS A 5 2.49 20.02 -15.16
C LYS A 5 2.71 19.49 -13.75
N ARG A 6 2.25 20.25 -12.75
CA ARG A 6 2.15 19.78 -11.38
C ARG A 6 0.79 19.12 -11.23
N SER A 7 0.74 17.98 -10.55
CA SER A 7 -0.50 17.34 -10.16
C SER A 7 -1.38 18.33 -9.42
N SER A 8 -2.67 18.37 -9.78
CA SER A 8 -3.68 19.20 -9.12
C SER A 8 -4.65 18.30 -8.38
N PHE A 9 -5.30 18.80 -7.34
CA PHE A 9 -6.33 18.04 -6.65
C PHE A 9 -7.39 17.53 -7.64
N LEU A 10 -7.76 16.28 -7.45
CA LEU A 10 -8.83 15.63 -8.19
C LEU A 10 -10.14 15.75 -7.42
N GLN A 11 -11.24 15.83 -8.16
CA GLN A 11 -12.58 15.87 -7.61
C GLN A 11 -13.47 14.87 -8.37
N VAL A 12 -14.47 14.34 -7.69
CA VAL A 12 -15.49 13.50 -8.32
C VAL A 12 -16.67 14.39 -8.70
N LYS A 13 -17.07 14.37 -9.97
CA LYS A 13 -18.27 15.03 -10.50
C LYS A 13 -19.13 14.00 -11.21
N GLY A 14 -20.21 13.56 -10.54
CA GLY A 14 -21.01 12.44 -11.01
C GLY A 14 -20.16 11.16 -11.06
N LYS A 15 -19.97 10.60 -12.26
CA LYS A 15 -19.15 9.40 -12.50
C LYS A 15 -17.70 9.70 -12.91
N ASP A 16 -17.35 10.98 -13.05
CA ASP A 16 -16.07 11.40 -13.60
C ASP A 16 -15.13 11.92 -12.52
N ILE A 17 -13.86 11.58 -12.66
CA ILE A 17 -12.78 12.23 -11.93
C ILE A 17 -12.30 13.40 -12.79
N ILE A 18 -12.31 14.61 -12.23
CA ILE A 18 -11.89 15.83 -12.90
C ILE A 18 -10.74 16.49 -12.15
N ASN A 19 -9.88 17.19 -12.88
CA ASN A 19 -8.88 18.07 -12.27
C ASN A 19 -9.47 19.46 -11.95
N GLN A 20 -8.66 20.34 -11.34
CA GLN A 20 -9.10 21.72 -11.01
C GLN A 20 -9.48 22.57 -12.23
N LYS A 21 -9.08 22.17 -13.45
CA LYS A 21 -9.46 22.85 -14.70
C LYS A 21 -10.76 22.28 -15.30
N GLY A 22 -11.44 21.37 -14.60
CA GLY A 22 -12.63 20.68 -15.09
C GLY A 22 -12.35 19.63 -16.17
N SER A 23 -11.09 19.31 -16.46
CA SER A 23 -10.74 18.28 -17.44
C SER A 23 -10.88 16.91 -16.81
N ARG A 24 -11.53 15.98 -17.53
CA ARG A 24 -11.67 14.58 -17.13
C ARG A 24 -10.31 13.88 -17.09
N ILE A 25 -10.07 13.13 -16.02
CA ILE A 25 -8.86 12.33 -15.80
C ILE A 25 -9.24 10.86 -15.76
N TYR A 26 -8.55 10.05 -16.55
CA TYR A 26 -8.62 8.59 -16.47
C TYR A 26 -7.37 8.09 -15.78
N LEU A 27 -7.53 7.49 -14.60
CA LEU A 27 -6.44 6.88 -13.86
C LEU A 27 -6.12 5.51 -14.50
N ARG A 28 -4.91 5.37 -15.01
CA ARG A 28 -4.34 4.16 -15.61
C ARG A 28 -3.10 3.83 -14.82
N GLY A 29 -3.14 2.76 -14.05
CA GLY A 29 -2.13 2.52 -13.04
C GLY A 29 -1.74 1.08 -12.85
N VAL A 30 -0.68 0.93 -12.06
CA VAL A 30 -0.14 -0.36 -11.62
C VAL A 30 -0.06 -0.38 -10.10
N ASN A 31 -0.07 -1.58 -9.51
CA ASN A 31 0.14 -1.77 -8.08
C ASN A 31 1.63 -1.98 -7.79
N LEU A 32 2.13 -1.34 -6.74
CA LEU A 32 3.47 -1.61 -6.20
C LEU A 32 3.44 -2.76 -5.17
N GLY A 33 2.86 -3.89 -5.58
CA GLY A 33 2.67 -5.09 -4.75
C GLY A 33 4.00 -5.67 -4.25
N GLY A 34 3.98 -6.25 -3.05
CA GLY A 34 5.17 -6.81 -2.41
C GLY A 34 6.10 -5.78 -1.75
N TRP A 35 5.99 -4.48 -2.00
CA TRP A 35 6.96 -3.50 -1.50
C TRP A 35 6.78 -3.13 -0.02
N LEU A 36 5.79 -2.31 0.30
CA LEU A 36 5.52 -1.84 1.67
C LEU A 36 4.56 -2.75 2.44
N MET A 37 3.95 -3.70 1.73
CA MET A 37 3.37 -4.93 2.26
C MET A 37 3.96 -6.10 1.48
N MET A 38 4.65 -7.03 2.17
CA MET A 38 5.33 -8.16 1.54
C MET A 38 4.36 -9.31 1.29
N GLU A 39 4.44 -9.89 0.09
CA GLU A 39 3.56 -10.95 -0.36
C GLU A 39 4.42 -12.10 -0.91
N GLY A 40 4.29 -13.29 -0.33
CA GLY A 40 5.20 -14.41 -0.59
C GLY A 40 5.28 -14.78 -2.07
N TYR A 41 4.13 -14.95 -2.74
CA TYR A 41 4.07 -15.41 -4.13
C TYR A 41 4.74 -14.44 -5.12
N ILE A 42 4.65 -13.12 -4.89
CA ILE A 42 5.31 -12.11 -5.73
C ILE A 42 6.83 -12.27 -5.65
N LEU A 43 7.32 -12.70 -4.49
CA LEU A 43 8.72 -12.92 -4.19
C LEU A 43 9.20 -14.34 -4.53
N GLY A 44 8.37 -15.15 -5.20
CA GLY A 44 8.67 -16.55 -5.50
C GLY A 44 8.65 -17.49 -4.29
N GLY A 45 8.12 -17.02 -3.16
CA GLY A 45 8.01 -17.75 -1.91
C GLY A 45 6.60 -18.27 -1.62
N ARG A 46 6.46 -18.96 -0.48
CA ARG A 46 5.15 -19.37 0.04
C ARG A 46 4.41 -18.18 0.65
N ASN A 47 3.10 -18.19 0.51
CA ASN A 47 2.23 -17.18 1.09
C ASN A 47 2.11 -17.36 2.61
N PHE A 48 2.82 -16.51 3.34
CA PHE A 48 2.69 -16.33 4.78
C PHE A 48 2.47 -14.86 5.08
N ALA A 49 1.82 -14.57 6.21
CA ALA A 49 1.76 -13.21 6.73
C ALA A 49 3.18 -12.65 6.88
N ALA A 50 3.38 -11.39 6.48
CA ALA A 50 4.67 -10.74 6.58
C ALA A 50 5.22 -10.75 8.03
N GLN A 51 4.34 -10.70 9.03
CA GLN A 51 4.73 -10.82 10.44
C GLN A 51 5.28 -12.20 10.80
N ILE A 52 4.72 -13.28 10.25
CA ILE A 52 5.21 -14.65 10.49
C ILE A 52 6.60 -14.80 9.88
N PHE A 53 6.77 -14.34 8.62
CA PHE A 53 8.08 -14.32 7.97
C PHE A 53 9.12 -13.54 8.80
N LYS A 54 8.79 -12.32 9.25
CA LYS A 54 9.72 -11.48 10.03
C LYS A 54 10.07 -12.11 11.38
N GLN A 55 9.09 -12.72 12.06
CA GLN A 55 9.32 -13.41 13.33
C GLN A 55 10.28 -14.58 13.16
N GLU A 56 10.04 -15.43 12.15
CA GLU A 56 10.89 -16.59 11.87
C GLU A 56 12.29 -16.18 11.41
N PHE A 57 12.38 -15.15 10.55
CA PHE A 57 13.66 -14.58 10.13
C PHE A 57 14.47 -14.09 11.33
N ALA A 58 13.85 -13.35 12.25
CA ALA A 58 14.52 -12.87 13.45
C ALA A 58 14.88 -14.00 14.42
N ARG A 59 14.07 -15.07 14.49
CA ARG A 59 14.37 -16.26 15.30
C ARG A 59 15.63 -16.96 14.81
N LEU A 60 15.79 -17.09 13.49
CA LEU A 60 16.91 -17.80 12.86
C LEU A 60 18.17 -16.94 12.75
N ASN A 61 18.03 -15.65 12.41
CA ASN A 61 19.16 -14.78 12.04
C ASN A 61 19.41 -13.62 13.02
N GLY A 62 18.51 -13.41 13.98
CA GLY A 62 18.56 -12.31 14.92
C GLY A 62 17.90 -11.02 14.42
N ARG A 63 17.55 -10.14 15.37
CA ARG A 63 16.81 -8.89 15.10
C ARG A 63 17.60 -7.88 14.26
N ARG A 64 18.92 -7.81 14.46
CA ARG A 64 19.79 -6.90 13.70
C ARG A 64 19.76 -7.22 12.20
N GLU A 65 19.84 -8.50 11.86
CA GLU A 65 19.78 -8.93 10.46
C GLU A 65 18.39 -8.73 9.87
N LEU A 66 17.32 -8.90 10.65
CA LEU A 66 15.96 -8.55 10.19
C LEU A 66 15.85 -7.06 9.81
N GLU A 67 16.35 -6.16 10.65
CA GLU A 67 16.29 -4.72 10.34
C GLU A 67 17.17 -4.35 9.14
N ASN A 68 18.35 -4.98 9.00
CA ASN A 68 19.18 -4.82 7.82
C ASN A 68 18.47 -5.31 6.54
N PHE A 69 17.86 -6.50 6.59
CA PHE A 69 17.04 -7.04 5.51
C PHE A 69 15.90 -6.08 5.15
N LYS A 70 15.09 -5.63 6.12
CA LYS A 70 13.97 -4.70 5.87
C LYS A 70 14.44 -3.42 5.16
N ARG A 71 15.56 -2.84 5.60
CA ARG A 71 16.15 -1.64 5.02
C ARG A 71 16.62 -1.88 3.59
N LEU A 72 17.39 -2.94 3.35
CA LEU A 72 17.89 -3.27 2.02
C LEU A 72 16.76 -3.64 1.06
N TYR A 73 15.79 -4.42 1.51
CA TYR A 73 14.62 -4.80 0.73
C TYR A 73 13.83 -3.55 0.31
N ARG A 74 13.36 -2.74 1.26
CA ARG A 74 12.53 -1.57 0.94
C ARG A 74 13.29 -0.52 0.14
N GLY A 75 14.61 -0.39 0.33
CA GLY A 75 15.45 0.56 -0.40
C GLY A 75 15.78 0.17 -1.84
N ASN A 76 15.65 -1.11 -2.21
CA ASN A 76 16.01 -1.60 -3.55
C ASN A 76 14.84 -2.20 -4.33
N TYR A 77 13.74 -2.57 -3.67
CA TYR A 77 12.62 -3.26 -4.32
C TYR A 77 11.86 -2.36 -5.30
N ILE A 78 11.55 -1.12 -4.90
CA ILE A 78 11.09 -0.06 -5.80
C ILE A 78 12.04 1.12 -5.69
N THR A 79 12.48 1.61 -6.84
CA THR A 79 13.37 2.76 -6.98
C THR A 79 12.73 3.85 -7.85
N TYR A 80 13.33 5.04 -7.85
CA TYR A 80 12.88 6.13 -8.72
C TYR A 80 12.94 5.75 -10.21
N GLN A 81 13.92 4.93 -10.62
CA GLN A 81 14.04 4.45 -11.99
C GLN A 81 12.82 3.61 -12.41
N ASP A 82 12.20 2.87 -11.49
CA ASP A 82 10.99 2.11 -11.77
C ASP A 82 9.81 3.04 -12.05
N ILE A 83 9.70 4.15 -11.34
CA ILE A 83 8.66 5.16 -11.56
C ILE A 83 8.80 5.80 -12.95
N GLN A 84 10.03 6.08 -13.37
CA GLN A 84 10.32 6.57 -14.72
C GLN A 84 9.95 5.55 -15.80
N ARG A 85 10.21 4.26 -15.57
CA ARG A 85 9.81 3.17 -16.49
C ARG A 85 8.29 3.07 -16.58
N ILE A 86 7.60 3.06 -15.44
CA ILE A 86 6.13 3.00 -15.37
C ILE A 86 5.51 4.21 -16.10
N LYS A 87 6.08 5.41 -15.95
CA LYS A 87 5.66 6.59 -16.71
C LYS A 87 5.81 6.39 -18.22
N LYS A 88 6.95 5.87 -18.66
CA LYS A 88 7.24 5.58 -20.08
C LYS A 88 6.28 4.53 -20.67
N MET A 89 5.80 3.60 -19.84
CA MET A 89 4.76 2.63 -20.22
C MET A 89 3.35 3.25 -20.32
N GLY A 90 3.19 4.55 -20.00
CA GLY A 90 1.94 5.29 -20.17
C GLY A 90 1.05 5.34 -18.93
N ALA A 91 1.48 4.79 -17.79
CA ALA A 91 0.73 4.90 -16.55
C ALA A 91 0.76 6.35 -16.02
N ASN A 92 -0.32 6.75 -15.36
CA ASN A 92 -0.47 8.06 -14.72
C ASN A 92 -0.95 7.97 -13.27
N CYS A 93 -1.05 6.75 -12.71
CA CYS A 93 -1.40 6.52 -11.32
C CYS A 93 -0.64 5.30 -10.79
N LEU A 94 -0.19 5.34 -9.53
CA LEU A 94 0.33 4.17 -8.82
C LEU A 94 -0.55 3.86 -7.61
N ARG A 95 -0.95 2.60 -7.44
CA ARG A 95 -1.51 2.15 -6.17
C ARG A 95 -0.37 1.66 -5.29
N VAL A 96 -0.30 2.15 -4.06
CA VAL A 96 0.80 1.91 -3.12
C VAL A 96 0.26 1.16 -1.88
N PRO A 97 0.23 -0.18 -1.92
CA PRO A 97 -0.12 -1.00 -0.77
C PRO A 97 0.89 -0.82 0.36
N PHE A 98 0.42 -0.52 1.57
CA PHE A 98 1.27 -0.44 2.76
C PHE A 98 0.64 -1.15 3.96
N ASN A 99 1.50 -1.73 4.78
CA ASN A 99 1.10 -2.34 6.05
C ASN A 99 1.07 -1.28 7.16
N TYR A 100 0.04 -1.29 8.02
CA TYR A 100 -0.11 -0.33 9.10
C TYR A 100 1.11 -0.22 10.04
N ARG A 101 1.87 -1.31 10.21
CA ARG A 101 3.08 -1.33 11.03
C ARG A 101 4.17 -0.41 10.49
N LEU A 102 4.15 -0.12 9.19
CA LEU A 102 5.02 0.89 8.58
C LEU A 102 4.79 2.26 9.23
N ILE A 103 3.53 2.62 9.49
CA ILE A 103 3.16 3.91 10.09
C ILE A 103 3.60 4.01 11.55
N GLN A 104 3.87 2.87 12.20
CA GLN A 104 4.30 2.80 13.60
C GLN A 104 5.83 2.89 13.75
N GLU A 105 6.57 2.71 12.65
CA GLU A 105 8.03 2.88 12.59
C GLU A 105 8.33 4.31 12.10
N ASP A 106 8.82 5.23 12.94
CA ASP A 106 8.99 6.65 12.55
C ASP A 106 9.89 6.84 11.31
N HIS A 107 10.91 6.00 11.12
CA HIS A 107 11.78 6.04 9.94
C HIS A 107 11.12 5.56 8.65
N ALA A 108 9.95 4.92 8.75
CA ALA A 108 9.32 4.25 7.62
C ALA A 108 8.33 5.14 6.86
N TRP A 109 7.99 6.33 7.39
CA TRP A 109 7.36 7.42 6.62
C TRP A 109 8.18 7.81 5.39
N ASN A 110 9.52 7.69 5.50
CA ASN A 110 10.44 8.03 4.42
C ASN A 110 10.12 7.31 3.11
N TYR A 111 9.58 6.08 3.16
CA TYR A 111 9.22 5.34 1.94
C TYR A 111 7.97 5.91 1.27
N LEU A 112 6.92 6.22 2.05
CA LEU A 112 5.71 6.87 1.53
C LEU A 112 6.01 8.27 1.00
N ASP A 113 6.82 9.05 1.71
CA ASP A 113 7.23 10.37 1.26
C ASP A 113 8.06 10.30 -0.03
N SER A 114 8.95 9.31 -0.11
CA SER A 114 9.80 9.12 -1.30
C SER A 114 8.98 8.77 -2.53
N ILE A 115 8.04 7.82 -2.43
CA ILE A 115 7.21 7.45 -3.58
C ILE A 115 6.31 8.60 -4.01
N ILE A 116 5.71 9.35 -3.08
CA ILE A 116 4.91 10.52 -3.40
C ILE A 116 5.78 11.60 -4.09
N LYS A 117 6.99 11.84 -3.59
CA LYS A 117 7.94 12.76 -4.23
C LYS A 117 8.34 12.32 -5.64
N TRP A 118 8.52 11.03 -5.86
CA TRP A 118 8.84 10.46 -7.18
C TRP A 118 7.65 10.60 -8.14
N CYS A 119 6.45 10.25 -7.70
CA CYS A 119 5.19 10.45 -8.43
C CYS A 119 5.02 11.91 -8.86
N LYS A 120 5.23 12.85 -7.93
CA LYS A 120 5.16 14.29 -8.18
C LYS A 120 6.14 14.76 -9.24
N ARG A 121 7.36 14.20 -9.24
CA ARG A 121 8.41 14.54 -10.21
C ARG A 121 8.08 14.04 -11.62
N GLU A 122 7.40 12.90 -11.73
CA GLU A 122 7.02 12.27 -13.01
C GLU A 122 5.60 12.65 -13.47
N ASP A 123 4.91 13.55 -12.77
CA ASP A 123 3.51 13.91 -13.01
C ASP A 123 2.62 12.64 -13.08
N ILE A 124 2.76 11.80 -12.07
CA ILE A 124 1.97 10.59 -11.81
C ILE A 124 1.24 10.79 -10.50
N TYR A 125 -0.04 10.43 -10.44
CA TYR A 125 -0.78 10.37 -9.18
C TYR A 125 -0.44 9.12 -8.37
N CYS A 126 -0.74 9.10 -7.08
CA CYS A 126 -0.76 7.87 -6.30
C CYS A 126 -2.04 7.70 -5.48
N ILE A 127 -2.42 6.45 -5.26
CA ILE A 127 -3.45 6.02 -4.32
C ILE A 127 -2.74 5.29 -3.18
N LEU A 128 -2.89 5.78 -1.96
CA LEU A 128 -2.34 5.11 -0.79
C LEU A 128 -3.34 4.05 -0.30
N ASP A 129 -2.89 2.81 -0.20
CA ASP A 129 -3.73 1.66 0.12
C ASP A 129 -3.32 1.03 1.45
N LEU A 130 -4.20 1.12 2.45
CA LEU A 130 -4.00 0.41 3.72
C LEU A 130 -4.30 -1.07 3.51
N HIS A 131 -3.27 -1.79 3.09
CA HIS A 131 -3.36 -3.17 2.64
C HIS A 131 -3.46 -4.17 3.79
N ALA A 132 -2.82 -3.86 4.91
CA ALA A 132 -2.91 -4.63 6.14
C ALA A 132 -3.26 -3.67 7.28
N ALA A 133 -4.45 -3.85 7.87
CA ALA A 133 -4.94 -3.04 8.99
C ALA A 133 -4.62 -3.68 10.35
N PRO A 134 -4.62 -2.91 11.45
CA PRO A 134 -4.50 -3.47 12.79
C PRO A 134 -5.54 -4.54 13.07
N GLY A 135 -5.10 -5.68 13.59
CA GLY A 135 -5.99 -6.81 13.90
C GLY A 135 -6.53 -7.53 12.67
N SER A 136 -6.05 -7.21 11.47
CA SER A 136 -6.45 -7.78 10.17
C SER A 136 -7.92 -7.59 9.83
N GLN A 137 -8.17 -7.13 8.60
CA GLN A 137 -9.52 -6.92 8.06
C GLN A 137 -10.10 -8.16 7.38
N ASN A 138 -9.25 -9.12 7.05
CA ASN A 138 -9.60 -10.45 6.56
C ASN A 138 -8.62 -11.50 7.15
N GLN A 139 -8.82 -12.76 6.81
CA GLN A 139 -8.05 -13.90 7.30
C GLN A 139 -6.79 -14.18 6.49
N ASP A 140 -6.64 -13.54 5.34
CA ASP A 140 -5.61 -13.89 4.36
C ASP A 140 -4.26 -13.27 4.71
N TRP A 141 -3.21 -13.91 4.24
CA TRP A 141 -1.81 -13.51 4.48
C TRP A 141 -1.50 -12.09 3.96
N HIS A 142 -2.23 -11.60 2.94
CA HIS A 142 -2.05 -10.25 2.38
C HIS A 142 -2.54 -9.14 3.30
N SER A 143 -3.44 -9.44 4.24
CA SER A 143 -3.78 -8.51 5.34
C SER A 143 -2.83 -8.62 6.54
N ASP A 144 -1.71 -9.32 6.37
CA ASP A 144 -0.77 -9.67 7.44
C ASP A 144 -1.41 -10.54 8.53
N SER A 145 -2.46 -11.28 8.19
CA SER A 145 -3.23 -12.10 9.13
C SER A 145 -2.63 -13.49 9.37
N ASP A 146 -2.73 -13.97 10.60
CA ASP A 146 -2.48 -15.37 10.96
C ASP A 146 -3.76 -16.23 10.94
N GLY A 147 -4.78 -15.79 10.19
CA GLY A 147 -6.10 -16.40 10.10
C GLY A 147 -7.14 -15.75 11.02
N ARG A 148 -6.74 -14.88 11.95
CA ARG A 148 -7.65 -14.16 12.83
C ARG A 148 -8.10 -12.84 12.21
N VAL A 149 -9.39 -12.53 12.36
CA VAL A 149 -9.97 -11.24 11.95
C VAL A 149 -10.49 -10.54 13.19
N LEU A 150 -9.71 -9.58 13.70
CA LEU A 150 -9.95 -8.91 14.98
C LEU A 150 -10.34 -7.43 14.81
N LEU A 151 -10.06 -6.81 13.66
CA LEU A 151 -10.46 -5.43 13.37
C LEU A 151 -11.96 -5.19 13.63
N TRP A 152 -12.80 -6.16 13.25
CA TRP A 152 -14.25 -6.05 13.41
C TRP A 152 -14.76 -6.46 14.80
N LYS A 153 -13.96 -7.17 15.61
CA LYS A 153 -14.37 -7.69 16.92
C LYS A 153 -13.95 -6.83 18.09
N GLU A 154 -12.79 -6.18 17.98
CA GLU A 154 -12.17 -5.53 19.13
C GLU A 154 -11.94 -4.04 18.91
N SER A 155 -12.54 -3.24 19.80
CA SER A 155 -12.48 -1.78 19.73
C SER A 155 -11.05 -1.22 19.77
N ARG A 156 -10.09 -1.95 20.36
CA ARG A 156 -8.67 -1.53 20.36
C ARG A 156 -8.08 -1.44 18.96
N TYR A 157 -8.40 -2.39 18.07
CA TYR A 157 -7.88 -2.39 16.70
C TYR A 157 -8.56 -1.33 15.85
N GLN A 158 -9.85 -1.08 16.08
CA GLN A 158 -10.60 0.01 15.44
C GLN A 158 -10.04 1.38 15.83
N ARG A 159 -9.75 1.60 17.12
CA ARG A 159 -9.08 2.83 17.60
C ARG A 159 -7.71 3.01 16.94
N GLN A 160 -6.94 1.93 16.84
CA GLN A 160 -5.63 1.96 16.19
C GLN A 160 -5.74 2.30 14.70
N TYR A 161 -6.68 1.65 13.98
CA TYR A 161 -6.98 1.92 12.57
C TYR A 161 -7.33 3.40 12.34
N LEU A 162 -8.22 3.97 13.16
CA LEU A 162 -8.57 5.39 13.09
C LEU A 162 -7.37 6.30 13.38
N ALA A 163 -6.51 5.94 14.35
CA ALA A 163 -5.31 6.71 14.66
C ALA A 163 -4.30 6.71 13.49
N ILE A 164 -4.14 5.59 12.80
CA ILE A 164 -3.31 5.49 11.60
C ILE A 164 -3.85 6.42 10.50
N TRP A 165 -5.14 6.33 10.20
CA TRP A 165 -5.74 7.17 9.15
C TRP A 165 -5.69 8.66 9.47
N ARG A 166 -5.87 9.05 10.74
CA ARG A 166 -5.67 10.45 11.15
C ARG A 166 -4.25 10.93 10.86
N ARG A 167 -3.23 10.10 11.14
CA ARG A 167 -1.82 10.45 10.86
C ARG A 167 -1.56 10.55 9.36
N VAL A 168 -2.04 9.60 8.57
CA VAL A 168 -1.87 9.59 7.11
C VAL A 168 -2.58 10.80 6.47
N ALA A 169 -3.84 11.04 6.83
CA ALA A 169 -4.60 12.18 6.32
C ALA A 169 -3.94 13.51 6.70
N SER A 170 -3.57 13.70 7.96
CA SER A 170 -2.91 14.95 8.41
C SER A 170 -1.58 15.19 7.70
N ARG A 171 -0.83 14.12 7.39
CA ARG A 171 0.47 14.25 6.71
C ARG A 171 0.35 14.65 5.24
N TYR A 172 -0.69 14.18 4.55
CA TYR A 172 -0.81 14.30 3.10
C TYR A 172 -2.03 15.12 2.64
N GLU A 173 -2.73 15.82 3.55
CA GLU A 173 -3.92 16.61 3.24
C GLU A 173 -3.70 17.68 2.14
N THR A 174 -2.49 18.25 2.07
CA THR A 174 -2.13 19.29 1.09
C THR A 174 -1.40 18.74 -0.14
N GLU A 175 -1.20 17.42 -0.25
CA GLU A 175 -0.41 16.81 -1.31
C GLU A 175 -1.29 16.32 -2.47
N ALA A 176 -1.49 17.20 -3.45
CA ALA A 176 -2.29 16.96 -4.64
C ALA A 176 -1.82 15.77 -5.52
N THR A 177 -0.61 15.26 -5.31
CA THR A 177 -0.13 14.03 -5.96
C THR A 177 -0.90 12.80 -5.47
N VAL A 178 -1.41 12.83 -4.23
CA VAL A 178 -2.29 11.78 -3.71
C VAL A 178 -3.68 11.95 -4.30
N ALA A 179 -4.02 11.12 -5.29
CA ALA A 179 -5.32 11.12 -5.97
C ALA A 179 -6.45 10.57 -5.08
N GLY A 180 -6.12 9.76 -4.10
CA GLY A 180 -7.09 9.17 -3.19
C GLY A 180 -6.45 8.23 -2.17
N TYR A 181 -7.30 7.74 -1.28
CA TYR A 181 -6.95 6.79 -0.24
C TYR A 181 -7.85 5.57 -0.40
N ASP A 182 -7.26 4.40 -0.61
CA ASP A 182 -7.95 3.13 -0.52
C ASP A 182 -7.97 2.75 0.97
N VAL A 183 -9.11 3.07 1.60
CA VAL A 183 -9.21 3.15 3.06
C VAL A 183 -8.99 1.80 3.75
N LEU A 184 -9.28 0.69 3.05
CA LEU A 184 -9.13 -0.65 3.56
C LEU A 184 -9.19 -1.69 2.43
N ASN A 185 -8.09 -2.42 2.21
CA ASN A 185 -8.04 -3.48 1.21
C ASN A 185 -8.89 -4.70 1.60
N GLU A 186 -9.76 -5.16 0.70
CA GLU A 186 -10.44 -6.47 0.76
C GLU A 186 -11.00 -6.87 2.15
N PRO A 187 -11.87 -6.04 2.76
CA PRO A 187 -12.48 -6.39 4.04
C PRO A 187 -13.35 -7.65 3.93
N ALA A 188 -13.28 -8.55 4.91
CA ALA A 188 -14.14 -9.74 4.94
C ALA A 188 -15.62 -9.34 5.08
N ILE A 189 -16.46 -9.76 4.13
CA ILE A 189 -17.90 -9.41 4.07
C ILE A 189 -18.75 -10.32 4.97
N LYS A 190 -18.30 -11.55 5.25
CA LYS A 190 -19.01 -12.53 6.10
C LYS A 190 -18.06 -13.25 7.06
N TYR A 191 -18.49 -13.41 8.31
CA TYR A 191 -17.69 -14.03 9.38
C TYR A 191 -17.59 -15.57 9.31
N GLN A 192 -18.41 -16.23 8.48
CA GLN A 192 -18.66 -17.68 8.59
C GLN A 192 -18.45 -18.51 7.32
N ASP A 193 -18.09 -17.92 6.19
CA ASP A 193 -17.66 -18.72 5.04
C ASP A 193 -16.19 -18.43 4.83
N TYR A 194 -15.32 -19.42 5.10
CA TYR A 194 -14.46 -20.00 4.07
C TYR A 194 -13.59 -21.12 4.63
N ARG A 195 -13.66 -22.27 3.92
CA ARG A 195 -12.79 -23.44 4.07
C ARG A 195 -11.41 -23.13 3.48
N PRO A 196 -10.33 -23.81 3.90
CA PRO A 196 -9.00 -23.63 3.30
C PRO A 196 -9.06 -24.02 1.82
N GLN A 197 -9.03 -23.04 0.93
CA GLN A 197 -8.92 -23.30 -0.51
C GLN A 197 -7.44 -23.46 -0.86
N ASN A 198 -6.99 -24.71 -0.85
CA ASN A 198 -6.17 -25.17 -1.96
C ASN A 198 -7.00 -24.94 -3.23
N PHE A 199 -6.59 -24.07 -4.14
CA PHE A 199 -6.64 -24.27 -5.60
C PHE A 199 -6.14 -23.02 -6.33
N ILE A 200 -5.30 -23.30 -7.32
CA ILE A 200 -4.79 -22.44 -8.38
C ILE A 200 -5.97 -21.84 -9.15
N LEU A 201 -5.92 -20.55 -9.49
CA LEU A 201 -6.68 -20.01 -10.62
C LEU A 201 -5.84 -18.95 -11.34
N CYS A 202 -5.35 -19.38 -12.51
CA CYS A 202 -4.80 -18.54 -13.56
C CYS A 202 -5.87 -17.58 -14.12
N CYS A 203 -5.42 -16.40 -14.53
CA CYS A 203 -6.20 -15.45 -15.31
C CYS A 203 -6.72 -16.06 -16.62
N GLY A 204 -7.98 -15.77 -16.93
CA GLY A 204 -8.63 -15.89 -18.23
C GLY A 204 -9.74 -14.85 -18.29
#